data_AF-A0A3P8IR55-F1
#
_entry.id   AF-A0A3P8IR55-F1
#
_cell.length_a   1.000
_cell.length_b   1.000
_cell.length_c   1.000
_cell.angle_alpha   90.00
_cell.angle_beta   90.00
_cell.angle_gamma   90.00
#
_symmetry.space_group_name_H-M   'P 1'
#
loop_
_entity.id
_entity.type
_entity.pdbx_description
1 polymer ?
#
loop_
_entity_poly.entity_id
_entity_poly.type
_entity_poly.pdbx_seq_one_letter_code
_entity_poly.pdbx_strand_id
1 'polypeptide(L)'
;MKNDVISPEFDENGRPLRRIRSFVRRQGRLTKGQQHALDNIWPVMGVEFTDAPLDLASLFGREAPVTLEIGFGMGSSLVAMAKAKPEQNFLGIEVHSPGVGACLASAEEEGVQNLRVMCHDAVEVLHTMIADNSL
;
A
#
# COMPACT_ATOMS: atom_id res chain seq x y z
N MET A 1 3.23 5.38 -9.02
CA MET A 1 2.79 4.01 -8.72
C MET A 1 3.23 3.07 -9.83
N LYS A 2 4.09 2.09 -9.52
CA LYS A 2 4.37 0.96 -10.42
C LYS A 2 3.09 0.16 -10.67
N ASN A 3 2.87 -0.30 -11.91
CA ASN A 3 1.67 -1.07 -12.27
C ASN A 3 1.77 -2.56 -11.92
N ASP A 4 2.99 -3.06 -11.83
CA ASP A 4 3.30 -4.41 -11.37
C ASP A 4 3.16 -4.47 -9.86
N VAL A 5 2.34 -5.42 -9.41
CA VAL A 5 2.07 -5.66 -7.99
C VAL A 5 2.73 -6.93 -7.49
N ILE A 6 3.61 -7.52 -8.30
CA ILE A 6 4.40 -8.72 -8.01
C ILE A 6 5.76 -8.57 -8.68
N SER A 7 6.78 -9.17 -8.08
CA SER A 7 8.11 -9.27 -8.69
C SER A 7 8.16 -10.47 -9.63
N PRO A 8 8.61 -10.33 -10.88
CA PRO A 8 8.72 -11.46 -11.81
C PRO A 8 9.90 -12.35 -11.43
N GLU A 9 9.64 -13.64 -11.24
CA GLU A 9 10.66 -14.68 -11.10
C GLU A 9 10.73 -15.52 -12.38
N PHE A 10 11.94 -15.95 -12.77
CA PHE A 10 12.17 -16.75 -13.96
C PHE A 10 12.91 -18.05 -13.62
N ASP A 11 12.62 -19.12 -14.34
CA ASP A 11 13.38 -20.37 -14.26
C ASP A 11 14.75 -20.25 -14.95
N GLU A 12 15.56 -21.32 -14.86
CA GLU A 12 16.87 -21.41 -15.51
C GLU A 12 16.83 -21.23 -17.04
N ASN A 13 15.65 -21.39 -17.66
CA ASN A 13 15.41 -21.23 -19.09
C ASN A 13 14.78 -19.86 -19.43
N GLY A 14 14.69 -18.94 -18.47
CA GLY A 14 14.11 -17.60 -18.63
C GLY A 14 12.59 -17.59 -18.76
N ARG A 15 11.88 -18.65 -18.32
CA ARG A 15 10.41 -18.72 -18.35
C ARG A 15 9.85 -18.19 -17.02
N PRO A 16 8.77 -17.39 -17.05
CA PRO A 16 8.20 -16.84 -15.83
C PRO A 16 7.61 -17.94 -14.94
N LEU A 17 8.02 -17.98 -13.68
CA LEU A 17 7.50 -18.91 -12.68
C LEU A 17 6.13 -18.43 -12.18
N ARG A 18 5.12 -19.32 -12.25
CA ARG A 18 3.77 -19.02 -11.76
C ARG A 18 3.65 -19.41 -10.29
N ARG A 19 3.68 -18.41 -9.40
CA ARG A 19 3.42 -18.61 -7.96
C ARG A 19 1.92 -18.70 -7.66
N ILE A 20 1.58 -19.42 -6.58
CA ILE A 20 0.24 -19.37 -5.97
C ILE A 20 0.02 -17.97 -5.42
N ARG A 21 -1.13 -17.38 -5.71
CA ARG A 21 -1.49 -16.02 -5.29
C ARG A 21 -2.67 -16.06 -4.34
N SER A 22 -2.67 -15.19 -3.33
CA SER A 22 -3.79 -15.00 -2.40
C SER A 22 -4.90 -14.10 -2.97
N PHE A 23 -4.68 -13.48 -4.13
CA PHE A 23 -5.58 -12.50 -4.73
C PHE A 23 -5.84 -12.76 -6.22
N VAL A 24 -6.93 -12.17 -6.73
CA VAL A 24 -7.24 -12.10 -8.16
C VAL A 24 -7.56 -10.66 -8.53
N ARG A 25 -6.87 -10.11 -9.53
CA ARG A 25 -7.15 -8.76 -10.02
C ARG A 25 -8.25 -8.81 -11.08
N ARG A 26 -9.41 -8.26 -10.75
CA ARG A 26 -10.43 -7.85 -11.72
C ARG A 26 -10.43 -6.33 -11.76
N GLN A 27 -9.61 -5.76 -12.64
CA GLN A 27 -9.55 -4.31 -12.77
C GLN A 27 -10.75 -3.81 -13.59
N GLY A 28 -11.63 -3.06 -12.92
CA GLY A 28 -12.55 -2.15 -13.59
C GLY A 28 -11.85 -0.87 -14.00
N ARG A 29 -12.54 0.00 -14.74
CA ARG A 29 -12.00 1.30 -15.14
C ARG A 29 -11.90 2.21 -13.91
N LEU A 30 -10.79 2.93 -13.77
CA LEU A 30 -10.64 3.96 -12.74
C LEU A 30 -11.66 5.09 -12.97
N THR A 31 -12.26 5.58 -11.89
CA THR A 31 -13.00 6.84 -11.94
C THR A 31 -12.03 8.02 -12.08
N LYS A 32 -12.53 9.18 -12.54
CA LYS A 32 -11.70 10.39 -12.63
C LYS A 32 -11.10 10.80 -11.28
N GLY A 33 -11.88 10.67 -10.21
CA GLY A 33 -11.42 10.97 -8.85
C GLY A 33 -10.32 10.02 -8.38
N GLN A 34 -10.48 8.71 -8.60
CA GLN A 34 -9.45 7.72 -8.28
C GLN A 34 -8.15 7.96 -9.04
N GLN A 35 -8.24 8.28 -10.34
CA GLN A 35 -7.07 8.61 -11.15
C GLN A 35 -6.38 9.87 -10.62
N HIS A 36 -7.15 10.94 -10.36
CA HIS A 36 -6.61 12.19 -9.82
C HIS A 36 -5.90 11.98 -8.47
N ALA A 37 -6.46 11.14 -7.59
CA ALA A 37 -5.85 10.79 -6.32
C ALA A 37 -4.54 10.01 -6.50
N LEU A 38 -4.52 9.03 -7.42
CA LEU A 38 -3.30 8.30 -7.76
C LEU A 38 -2.23 9.19 -8.38
N ASP A 39 -2.60 10.24 -9.11
CA ASP A 39 -1.62 11.12 -9.76
C ASP A 39 -1.06 12.17 -8.78
N ASN A 40 -1.89 12.74 -7.91
CA ASN A 40 -1.52 13.90 -7.09
C ASN A 40 -1.23 13.58 -5.62
N ILE A 41 -1.83 12.51 -5.08
CA ILE A 41 -1.73 12.17 -3.65
C ILE A 41 -0.77 11.00 -3.42
N TRP A 42 -0.68 10.06 -4.37
CA TRP A 42 0.30 8.97 -4.32
C TRP A 42 1.74 9.45 -4.11
N PRO A 43 2.24 10.56 -4.71
CA PRO A 43 3.60 11.04 -4.45
C PRO A 43 3.88 11.40 -2.98
N VAL A 44 2.83 11.65 -2.18
CA VAL A 44 2.93 12.05 -0.76
C VAL A 44 2.66 10.88 0.17
N MET A 45 1.61 10.09 -0.10
CA MET A 45 1.17 9.00 0.79
C MET A 45 1.50 7.59 0.28
N GLY A 46 1.83 7.46 -1.01
CA GLY A 46 2.17 6.19 -1.63
C GLY A 46 3.60 5.75 -1.30
N VAL A 47 3.76 4.45 -1.10
CA VAL A 47 5.07 3.82 -0.88
C VAL A 47 5.29 2.81 -2.00
N GLU A 48 6.39 3.01 -2.74
CA GLU A 48 6.78 2.11 -3.82
C GLU A 48 7.47 0.86 -3.24
N PHE A 49 7.25 -0.29 -3.86
CA PHE A 49 7.95 -1.51 -3.50
C PHE A 49 9.45 -1.43 -3.85
N THR A 50 10.29 -1.90 -2.92
CA THR A 50 11.76 -2.00 -3.03
C THR A 50 12.27 -3.29 -2.41
N ASP A 51 13.40 -3.80 -2.89
CA ASP A 51 14.07 -4.99 -2.36
C ASP A 51 14.86 -4.70 -1.06
N ALA A 52 14.27 -3.95 -0.13
CA ALA A 52 14.90 -3.57 1.14
C ALA A 52 13.85 -3.31 2.23
N PRO A 53 14.16 -3.60 3.51
CA PRO A 53 13.32 -3.25 4.65
C PRO A 53 13.01 -1.75 4.71
N LEU A 54 11.77 -1.41 5.09
CA LEU A 54 11.35 -0.05 5.36
C LEU A 54 11.90 0.42 6.71
N ASP A 55 12.44 1.63 6.72
CA ASP A 55 12.58 2.41 7.94
C ASP A 55 11.25 3.15 8.21
N LEU A 56 10.44 2.57 9.10
CA LEU A 56 9.12 3.10 9.46
C LEU A 56 9.22 4.47 10.15
N ALA A 57 10.25 4.70 10.96
CA ALA A 57 10.43 5.97 11.65
C ALA A 57 10.72 7.09 10.64
N SER A 58 11.61 6.82 9.67
CA SER A 58 11.89 7.75 8.56
C SER A 58 10.68 7.95 7.64
N LEU A 59 9.93 6.89 7.33
CA LEU A 59 8.75 6.95 6.47
C LEU A 59 7.65 7.88 7.03
N PHE A 60 7.40 7.78 8.34
CA PHE A 60 6.40 8.60 9.03
C PHE A 60 6.97 9.88 9.63
N GLY A 61 8.30 10.06 9.62
CA GLY A 61 8.99 11.20 10.24
C GLY A 61 8.90 11.24 11.77
N ARG A 62 8.52 10.12 12.40
CA ARG A 62 8.38 9.98 13.86
C ARG A 62 8.39 8.51 14.28
N GLU A 63 8.73 8.27 15.55
CA GLU A 63 8.54 6.98 16.20
C GLU A 63 7.14 6.91 16.84
N ALA A 64 6.31 5.98 16.36
CA ALA A 64 4.99 5.69 16.92
C ALA A 64 4.58 4.25 16.52
N PRO A 65 3.67 3.60 17.27
CA PRO A 65 3.16 2.28 16.91
C PRO A 65 2.59 2.24 15.49
N VAL A 66 2.84 1.15 14.76
CA VAL A 66 2.43 1.03 13.35
C VAL A 66 1.40 -0.09 13.20
N THR A 67 0.21 0.27 12.74
CA THR A 67 -0.81 -0.71 12.36
C THR A 67 -0.76 -0.98 10.86
N LEU A 68 -0.67 -2.26 10.49
CA LEU A 68 -0.72 -2.71 9.10
C LEU A 68 -2.10 -3.29 8.75
N GLU A 69 -2.74 -2.80 7.70
CA GLU A 69 -3.97 -3.36 7.14
C GLU A 69 -3.71 -3.97 5.75
N ILE A 70 -3.91 -5.29 5.61
CA ILE A 70 -3.73 -6.03 4.37
C ILE A 70 -5.07 -6.20 3.66
N GLY A 71 -5.15 -5.79 2.39
CA GLY A 71 -6.37 -5.85 1.60
C GLY A 71 -7.41 -4.86 2.08
N PHE A 72 -7.01 -3.59 2.31
CA PHE A 72 -7.89 -2.56 2.85
C PHE A 72 -9.07 -2.18 1.93
N GLY A 73 -9.12 -2.71 0.70
CA GLY A 73 -10.20 -2.47 -0.25
C GLY A 73 -10.30 -1.00 -0.63
N MET A 74 -11.42 -0.35 -0.28
CA MET A 74 -11.61 1.10 -0.52
C MET A 74 -11.02 2.00 0.57
N GLY A 75 -10.50 1.43 1.66
CA GLY A 75 -9.78 2.16 2.71
C GLY A 75 -10.65 2.88 3.75
N SER A 76 -11.98 2.67 3.75
CA SER A 76 -12.89 3.35 4.69
C SER A 76 -12.54 3.04 6.16
N SER A 77 -12.25 1.78 6.48
CA SER A 77 -11.80 1.37 7.81
C SER A 77 -10.45 2.00 8.15
N LEU A 78 -9.49 1.90 7.23
CA LEU A 78 -8.12 2.38 7.40
C LEU A 78 -8.06 3.90 7.68
N VAL A 79 -8.76 4.69 6.87
CA VAL A 79 -8.85 6.16 7.03
C VAL A 79 -9.53 6.53 8.34
N ALA A 80 -10.63 5.85 8.69
CA ALA A 80 -11.33 6.10 9.95
C ALA A 80 -10.45 5.81 11.18
N MET A 81 -9.69 4.70 11.15
CA MET A 81 -8.74 4.37 12.22
C MET A 81 -7.61 5.39 12.31
N ALA A 82 -7.03 5.79 11.17
CA ALA A 82 -5.95 6.78 11.12
C ALA A 82 -6.40 8.15 11.66
N LYS A 83 -7.60 8.60 11.29
CA LYS A 83 -8.20 9.83 11.80
C LYS A 83 -8.47 9.78 13.30
N ALA A 84 -8.95 8.64 13.80
CA ALA A 84 -9.31 8.48 15.22
C ALA A 84 -8.08 8.38 16.15
N LYS A 85 -6.92 7.97 15.61
CA LYS A 85 -5.68 7.72 16.37
C LYS A 85 -4.50 8.48 15.77
N PRO A 86 -4.48 9.83 15.85
CA PRO A 86 -3.41 10.64 15.28
C PRO A 86 -2.04 10.36 15.92
N GLU A 87 -2.00 9.73 17.10
CA GLU A 87 -0.79 9.30 17.80
C GLU A 87 -0.16 8.02 17.23
N GLN A 88 -0.89 7.24 16.41
CA GLN A 88 -0.40 6.00 15.78
C GLN A 88 -0.16 6.20 14.28
N ASN A 89 0.63 5.32 13.68
CA ASN A 89 0.90 5.28 12.25
C ASN A 89 0.14 4.12 11.60
N PHE A 90 -0.27 4.30 10.35
CA PHE A 90 -1.03 3.30 9.60
C PHE A 90 -0.40 3.05 8.25
N LEU A 91 -0.17 1.78 7.92
CA LEU A 91 0.29 1.32 6.62
C LEU A 91 -0.79 0.41 6.02
N GLY A 92 -1.26 0.72 4.81
CA GLY A 92 -2.21 -0.11 4.08
C GLY A 92 -1.55 -0.79 2.89
N ILE A 93 -1.88 -2.06 2.63
CA ILE A 93 -1.48 -2.75 1.39
C ILE A 93 -2.72 -3.17 0.62
N GLU A 94 -2.81 -2.79 -0.65
CA GLU A 94 -3.91 -3.18 -1.55
C GLU A 94 -3.42 -3.36 -2.99
N VAL A 95 -3.70 -4.49 -3.62
CA VAL A 95 -3.28 -4.80 -5.00
C VAL A 95 -4.19 -4.20 -6.09
N HIS A 96 -5.37 -3.71 -5.69
CA HIS A 96 -6.36 -3.09 -6.55
C HIS A 96 -6.24 -1.56 -6.54
N SER A 97 -5.67 -1.02 -7.62
CA SER A 97 -5.49 0.43 -7.78
C SER A 97 -6.75 1.31 -7.65
N PRO A 98 -7.98 0.88 -8.02
CA PRO A 98 -9.17 1.67 -7.73
C PRO A 98 -9.43 1.84 -6.23
N GLY A 99 -9.13 0.81 -5.44
CA GLY A 99 -9.23 0.83 -3.99
C GLY A 99 -8.19 1.77 -3.37
N VAL A 100 -6.94 1.69 -3.83
CA VAL A 100 -5.87 2.62 -3.46
C VAL A 100 -6.26 4.06 -3.76
N GLY A 101 -6.74 4.36 -4.97
CA GLY A 101 -7.18 5.71 -5.34
C GLY A 101 -8.34 6.23 -4.49
N ALA A 102 -9.29 5.36 -4.13
CA ALA A 102 -10.38 5.73 -3.23
C ALA A 102 -9.88 6.02 -1.81
N CYS A 103 -8.98 5.19 -1.28
CA CYS A 103 -8.37 5.39 0.02
C CYS A 103 -7.57 6.71 0.09
N LEU A 104 -6.78 7.01 -0.94
CA LEU A 104 -6.00 8.25 -1.02
C LEU A 104 -6.91 9.48 -1.06
N ALA A 105 -7.96 9.45 -1.87
CA ALA A 105 -8.93 10.56 -1.94
C ALA A 105 -9.61 10.80 -0.59
N SER A 106 -10.05 9.74 0.08
CA SER A 106 -10.68 9.84 1.41
C SER A 106 -9.69 10.32 2.47
N ALA A 107 -8.44 9.87 2.43
CA ALA A 107 -7.41 10.32 3.37
C ALA A 107 -7.10 11.82 3.21
N GLU A 108 -7.05 12.33 1.97
CA GLU A 108 -6.86 13.75 1.69
C GLU A 108 -8.06 14.59 2.15
N GLU A 109 -9.29 14.16 1.85
CA GLU A 109 -10.52 14.85 2.29
C GLU A 109 -10.60 14.94 3.82
N GLU A 110 -10.20 13.89 4.51
CA GLU A 110 -10.21 13.81 5.97
C GLU A 110 -8.98 14.43 6.65
N GLY A 111 -8.00 14.91 5.87
CA GLY A 111 -6.78 15.54 6.37
C GLY A 111 -5.87 14.60 7.16
N VAL A 112 -5.90 13.30 6.85
CA VAL A 112 -5.11 12.26 7.53
C VAL A 112 -3.65 12.33 7.08
N GLN A 113 -2.73 12.46 8.04
CA GLN A 113 -1.28 12.60 7.74
C GLN A 113 -0.46 11.38 8.19
N ASN A 114 -1.00 10.57 9.09
CA ASN A 114 -0.40 9.39 9.70
C ASN A 114 -0.71 8.09 8.92
N LEU A 115 -1.03 8.18 7.64
CA LEU A 115 -1.36 7.06 6.77
C LEU A 115 -0.40 6.98 5.57
N ARG A 116 0.06 5.78 5.26
CA ARG A 116 0.78 5.44 4.02
C ARG A 116 0.14 4.22 3.36
N VAL A 117 0.21 4.13 2.04
CA VAL A 117 -0.39 3.01 1.29
C VAL A 117 0.57 2.45 0.24
N MET A 118 0.49 1.13 0.04
CA MET A 118 1.23 0.39 -0.96
C MET A 118 0.29 -0.30 -1.94
N CYS A 119 0.71 -0.35 -3.21
CA CYS A 119 0.03 -1.08 -4.26
C CYS A 119 0.90 -2.25 -4.72
N HIS A 120 0.94 -3.31 -3.92
CA HIS A 120 1.78 -4.48 -4.16
C HIS A 120 1.20 -5.72 -3.46
N ASP A 121 1.63 -6.92 -3.86
CA ASP A 121 1.35 -8.15 -3.16
C ASP A 121 1.85 -8.06 -1.72
N ALA A 122 0.94 -8.32 -0.77
CA ALA A 122 1.22 -8.17 0.64
C ALA A 122 2.19 -9.22 1.18
N VAL A 123 2.27 -10.40 0.57
CA VAL A 123 3.22 -11.45 0.97
C VAL A 123 4.65 -11.01 0.62
N GLU A 124 4.87 -10.46 -0.58
CA GLU A 124 6.16 -9.89 -0.97
C GLU A 124 6.54 -8.69 -0.09
N VAL A 125 5.61 -7.79 0.21
CA VAL A 125 5.87 -6.65 1.10
C VAL A 125 6.25 -7.13 2.51
N LEU A 126 5.51 -8.07 3.08
CA LEU A 126 5.82 -8.62 4.40
C LEU A 126 7.20 -9.31 4.44
N HIS A 127 7.52 -10.10 3.42
CA HIS A 127 8.79 -10.83 3.39
C HIS A 127 10.00 -9.94 3.15
N THR A 128 9.86 -8.87 2.38
CA THR A 128 11.00 -8.08 1.89
C THR A 128 11.14 -6.74 2.60
N MET A 129 10.01 -6.10 2.93
CA MET A 129 9.99 -4.71 3.38
C MET A 129 9.61 -4.53 4.86
N ILE A 130 9.01 -5.53 5.50
CA ILE A 130 8.62 -5.46 6.92
C ILE A 130 9.60 -6.31 7.73
N ALA A 131 10.28 -5.70 8.69
CA ALA A 131 11.22 -6.41 9.55
C ALA A 131 10.49 -7.16 10.68
N ASP A 132 11.10 -8.24 11.17
CA ASP A 132 10.55 -9.01 12.28
C ASP A 132 10.37 -8.13 13.52
N ASN A 133 9.20 -8.21 14.16
CA ASN A 133 8.84 -7.46 15.36
C ASN A 133 8.91 -5.92 15.22
N SER A 134 8.75 -5.37 14.01
CA SER A 134 8.84 -3.93 13.76
C SER A 134 7.50 -3.18 13.73
N LEU A 135 6.37 -3.86 13.97
CA LEU A 135 5.02 -3.30 13.94
C LEU A 135 4.46 -3.10 15.36
#